data_AF-M3J801-F1
#
_entry.id   AF-M3J801-F1
#
_cell.length_a   1.000
_cell.length_b   1.000
_cell.length_c   1.000
_cell.angle_alpha   90.00
_cell.angle_beta   90.00
_cell.angle_gamma   90.00
#
_symmetry.space_group_name_H-M   'P 1'
#
loop_
_entity.id
_entity.type
_entity.pdbx_description
1 polymer ?
#
loop_
_entity_poly.entity_id
_entity_poly.type
_entity_poly.pdbx_seq_one_letter_code
_entity_poly.pdbx_strand_id
1 'polypeptide(L)'
;QYNYTSSVLHDDDKDTSDQFQPQQPQQSPQQPPKEEEKPVEVKLGVPTSFNFPTVTKEQPPFPQIPEVSFTNDNSLPIRIYSHNVKNGGNHELVPGEQIWEHRVNPLVASIRFHTLTPNSIVTLQEVYKYQMLDIMKELNRYEPHTWEYYGSGRIDGDEIGEFVPILWESEKWELIYSDTMWLNDKDPRSSLEGWDAIYARIV
;
A
#
# COMPACT_ATOMS: atom_id res chain seq x y z
N GLN A 1 -4.23 -58.37 -30.90
CA GLN A 1 -4.18 -59.65 -31.64
C GLN A 1 -5.60 -60.18 -31.76
N TYR A 2 -5.97 -60.63 -32.96
CA TYR A 2 -7.19 -61.32 -33.39
C TYR A 2 -8.50 -60.54 -33.65
N ASN A 3 -8.64 -60.26 -34.96
CA ASN A 3 -9.81 -60.03 -35.82
C ASN A 3 -11.06 -60.86 -35.51
N TYR A 4 -12.24 -60.38 -35.95
CA TYR A 4 -13.04 -61.08 -36.98
C TYR A 4 -14.07 -60.15 -37.66
N THR A 5 -14.34 -60.50 -38.92
CA THR A 5 -14.93 -59.77 -40.06
C THR A 5 -16.38 -60.18 -40.37
N SER A 6 -16.99 -59.41 -41.30
CA SER A 6 -18.05 -59.78 -42.29
C SER A 6 -19.45 -59.23 -41.96
N SER A 7 -19.98 -58.21 -42.67
CA SER A 7 -20.56 -58.17 -44.04
C SER A 7 -21.85 -59.01 -44.16
N VAL A 8 -23.01 -58.49 -44.62
CA VAL A 8 -23.38 -58.27 -46.04
C VAL A 8 -24.84 -57.71 -46.15
N LEU A 9 -25.03 -56.69 -47.02
CA LEU A 9 -26.14 -56.30 -47.94
C LEU A 9 -27.60 -56.08 -47.45
N HIS A 10 -28.13 -54.86 -47.65
CA HIS A 10 -29.13 -54.40 -48.66
C HIS A 10 -30.60 -54.63 -48.26
N ASP A 11 -31.37 -53.54 -48.13
CA ASP A 11 -32.39 -53.21 -49.12
C ASP A 11 -32.88 -51.76 -48.94
N ASP A 12 -33.05 -51.10 -50.09
CA ASP A 12 -33.69 -49.81 -50.27
C ASP A 12 -35.17 -49.91 -49.92
N ASP A 13 -35.66 -49.00 -49.07
CA ASP A 13 -37.03 -48.50 -49.23
C ASP A 13 -37.05 -47.01 -48.87
N LYS A 14 -37.27 -46.19 -49.90
CA LYS A 14 -37.65 -44.80 -49.77
C LYS A 14 -39.10 -44.78 -49.30
N ASP A 15 -39.34 -44.31 -48.08
CA ASP A 15 -40.63 -43.72 -47.74
C ASP A 15 -40.43 -42.28 -47.27
N THR A 16 -40.94 -41.38 -48.10
CA THR A 16 -41.01 -39.94 -47.90
C THR A 16 -42.17 -39.64 -46.97
N SER A 17 -41.89 -39.36 -45.71
CA SER A 17 -42.81 -38.60 -44.87
C SER A 17 -42.05 -37.56 -44.06
N ASP A 18 -42.15 -36.31 -44.53
CA ASP A 18 -41.94 -35.11 -43.75
C ASP A 18 -42.77 -35.20 -42.46
N GLN A 19 -42.09 -35.37 -41.32
CA GLN A 19 -42.67 -35.05 -40.03
C GLN A 19 -41.75 -34.06 -39.31
N PHE A 20 -42.23 -32.81 -39.28
CA PHE A 20 -41.72 -31.70 -38.51
C PHE A 20 -41.40 -32.12 -37.07
N GLN A 21 -40.11 -32.21 -36.74
CA GLN A 21 -39.66 -32.13 -35.35
C GLN A 21 -39.56 -30.65 -34.97
N PRO A 22 -40.25 -30.16 -33.92
CA PRO A 22 -40.02 -28.82 -33.42
C PRO A 22 -38.60 -28.76 -32.83
N GLN A 23 -37.78 -27.85 -33.34
CA GLN A 23 -36.45 -27.57 -32.77
C GLN A 23 -36.61 -27.11 -31.32
N GLN A 24 -35.94 -27.79 -30.39
CA GLN A 24 -35.78 -27.27 -29.03
C GLN A 24 -35.03 -25.94 -29.11
N PRO A 25 -35.47 -24.89 -28.39
CA PRO A 25 -34.77 -23.62 -28.40
C PRO A 25 -33.34 -23.82 -27.89
N GLN A 26 -32.35 -23.51 -28.74
CA GLN A 26 -30.96 -23.44 -28.34
C GLN A 26 -30.84 -22.43 -27.20
N GLN A 27 -30.44 -22.90 -26.02
CA GLN A 27 -30.08 -21.99 -24.93
C GLN A 27 -28.82 -21.24 -25.35
N SER A 28 -28.94 -19.92 -25.46
CA SER A 28 -27.79 -19.03 -25.61
C SER A 28 -26.77 -19.33 -24.49
N PRO A 29 -25.45 -19.28 -24.76
CA PRO A 29 -24.46 -19.42 -23.70
C PRO A 29 -24.77 -18.39 -22.60
N GLN A 30 -25.06 -18.87 -21.39
CA GLN A 30 -25.17 -17.98 -20.23
C GLN A 30 -23.82 -17.28 -20.10
N GLN A 31 -23.82 -15.95 -20.22
CA GLN A 31 -22.66 -15.16 -19.82
C GLN A 31 -22.31 -15.55 -18.37
N PRO A 32 -21.03 -15.76 -18.04
CA PRO A 32 -20.65 -15.93 -16.65
C PRO A 32 -21.25 -14.78 -15.85
N PRO A 33 -21.74 -15.03 -14.63
CA PRO A 33 -22.31 -13.96 -13.80
C PRO A 33 -21.28 -12.82 -13.77
N LYS A 34 -21.73 -11.62 -14.13
CA LYS A 34 -20.94 -10.40 -13.88
C LYS A 34 -20.61 -10.46 -12.39
N GLU A 35 -19.33 -10.59 -12.06
CA GLU A 35 -18.88 -10.34 -10.69
C GLU A 35 -19.41 -8.94 -10.35
N GLU A 36 -20.34 -8.88 -9.40
CA GLU A 36 -20.72 -7.61 -8.80
C GLU A 36 -19.43 -7.03 -8.24
N GLU A 37 -18.90 -6.00 -8.89
CA GLU A 37 -17.78 -5.22 -8.38
C GLU A 37 -18.19 -4.75 -6.98
N LYS A 38 -17.65 -5.41 -5.96
CA LYS A 38 -17.83 -4.98 -4.58
C LYS A 38 -17.38 -3.52 -4.52
N PRO A 39 -18.12 -2.63 -3.85
CA PRO A 39 -17.67 -1.25 -3.68
C PRO A 39 -16.27 -1.28 -3.07
N VAL A 40 -15.28 -0.78 -3.82
CA VAL A 40 -13.92 -0.65 -3.31
C VAL A 40 -13.97 0.39 -2.20
N GLU A 41 -13.73 -0.04 -0.97
CA GLU A 41 -13.65 0.88 0.17
C GLU A 41 -12.55 1.91 -0.10
N VAL A 42 -12.93 3.19 -0.13
CA VAL A 42 -11.99 4.28 -0.41
C VAL A 42 -11.18 4.55 0.85
N LYS A 43 -9.98 3.98 0.92
CA LYS A 43 -9.00 4.20 2.00
C LYS A 43 -8.19 5.46 1.73
N LEU A 44 -8.12 6.36 2.71
CA LEU A 44 -7.41 7.64 2.57
C LEU A 44 -5.91 7.43 2.24
N GLY A 45 -5.43 8.12 1.21
CA GLY A 45 -4.06 8.05 0.73
C GLY A 45 -3.72 6.81 -0.12
N VAL A 46 -4.64 5.84 -0.25
CA VAL A 46 -4.48 4.73 -1.18
C VAL A 46 -4.88 5.19 -2.58
N PRO A 47 -4.01 5.06 -3.60
CA PRO A 47 -4.36 5.47 -4.96
C PRO A 47 -5.51 4.63 -5.54
N THR A 48 -6.43 5.29 -6.22
CA THR A 48 -7.57 4.67 -6.94
C THR A 48 -7.35 4.60 -8.46
N SER A 49 -6.31 5.26 -8.97
CA SER A 49 -5.86 5.22 -10.36
C SER A 49 -4.36 4.93 -10.41
N PHE A 50 -3.81 4.68 -11.60
CA PHE A 50 -2.37 4.46 -11.81
C PHE A 50 -1.71 5.53 -12.69
N ASN A 51 -2.47 6.53 -13.13
CA ASN A 51 -1.97 7.63 -13.94
C ASN A 51 -1.98 8.90 -13.09
N PHE A 52 -0.80 9.31 -12.65
CA PHE A 52 -0.62 10.49 -11.80
C PHE A 52 0.14 11.56 -12.57
N PRO A 53 -0.34 12.83 -12.56
CA PRO A 53 0.48 13.93 -13.04
C PRO A 53 1.72 14.07 -12.15
N THR A 54 2.86 14.43 -12.75
CA THR A 54 4.06 14.81 -11.98
C THR A 54 3.75 16.04 -11.14
N VAL A 55 4.12 15.98 -9.87
CA VAL A 55 4.03 17.07 -8.91
C VAL A 55 5.44 17.53 -8.56
N THR A 56 5.67 18.84 -8.57
CA THR A 56 6.92 19.44 -8.12
C THR A 56 6.67 20.23 -6.85
N LYS A 57 7.48 20.02 -5.81
CA LYS A 57 7.40 20.73 -4.53
C LYS A 57 8.65 21.57 -4.34
N GLU A 58 8.49 22.86 -4.05
CA GLU A 58 9.63 23.72 -3.70
C GLU A 58 10.34 23.20 -2.45
N GLN A 59 11.64 23.44 -2.36
CA GLN A 59 12.42 23.14 -1.16
C GLN A 59 11.97 24.06 -0.02
N PRO A 60 11.60 23.52 1.17
CA PRO A 60 11.30 24.35 2.32
C PRO A 60 12.51 25.18 2.74
N PRO A 61 12.33 26.46 3.14
CA PRO A 61 13.44 27.30 3.58
C PRO A 61 14.13 26.69 4.79
N PHE A 62 15.46 26.72 4.80
CA PHE A 62 16.23 26.26 5.95
C PHE A 62 15.92 27.12 7.19
N PRO A 63 15.76 26.51 8.37
CA PRO A 63 15.49 27.25 9.59
C PRO A 63 16.76 27.97 10.05
N GLN A 64 16.57 29.05 10.80
CA GLN A 64 17.66 29.63 11.58
C GLN A 64 17.81 28.80 12.85
N ILE A 65 18.84 27.96 12.91
CA ILE A 65 19.14 27.16 14.10
C ILE A 65 19.88 28.07 15.10
N PRO A 66 19.39 28.20 16.36
CA PRO A 66 20.10 28.95 17.38
C PRO A 66 21.50 28.38 17.58
N GLU A 67 22.52 29.24 17.76
CA GLU A 67 23.82 28.75 18.22
C GLU A 67 23.67 28.21 19.65
N VAL A 68 23.79 26.89 19.81
CA VAL A 68 23.73 26.24 21.11
C VAL A 68 25.15 25.95 21.58
N SER A 69 25.54 26.53 22.71
CA SER A 69 26.79 26.17 23.38
C SER A 69 26.58 24.88 24.18
N PHE A 70 27.09 23.78 23.66
CA PHE A 70 27.11 22.51 24.38
C PHE A 70 28.15 22.60 25.50
N THR A 71 27.68 22.70 26.74
CA THR A 71 28.53 22.77 27.93
C THR A 71 28.69 21.41 28.62
N ASN A 72 28.11 20.36 28.04
CA ASN A 72 28.00 19.05 28.66
C ASN A 72 28.50 17.95 27.71
N ASP A 73 29.59 17.27 28.08
CA ASP A 73 30.19 16.15 27.34
C ASP A 73 29.50 14.80 27.62
N ASN A 74 28.35 14.82 28.30
CA ASN A 74 27.60 13.62 28.60
C ASN A 74 27.05 12.96 27.32
N SER A 75 27.20 11.64 27.22
CA SER A 75 26.61 10.84 26.15
C SER A 75 25.08 10.96 26.15
N LEU A 76 24.50 11.29 25.00
CA LEU A 76 23.06 11.21 24.74
C LEU A 76 22.75 9.87 24.07
N PRO A 77 22.25 8.85 24.79
CA PRO A 77 21.85 7.60 24.14
C PRO A 77 20.62 7.87 23.26
N ILE A 78 20.71 7.47 21.99
CA ILE A 78 19.66 7.55 20.99
C ILE A 78 19.35 6.13 20.49
N ARG A 79 18.08 5.85 20.24
CA ARG A 79 17.64 4.62 19.58
C ARG A 79 16.85 4.94 18.33
N ILE A 80 17.19 4.28 17.22
CA ILE A 80 16.42 4.34 15.98
C ILE A 80 15.72 2.98 15.79
N TYR A 81 14.40 3.01 15.65
CA TYR A 81 13.59 1.85 15.31
C TYR A 81 13.10 2.00 13.87
N SER A 82 13.56 1.13 12.97
CA SER A 82 13.16 1.14 11.56
C SER A 82 12.31 -0.09 11.23
N HIS A 83 11.12 0.13 10.65
CA HIS A 83 10.18 -0.97 10.40
C HIS A 83 9.29 -0.70 9.17
N ASN A 84 9.34 -1.60 8.18
CA ASN A 84 8.39 -1.60 7.08
C ASN A 84 7.07 -2.22 7.55
N VAL A 85 5.99 -1.43 7.56
CA VAL A 85 4.72 -1.86 8.16
C VAL A 85 3.89 -2.76 7.25
N LYS A 86 4.31 -2.93 6.00
CA LYS A 86 3.54 -3.52 4.89
C LYS A 86 2.23 -2.77 4.63
N ASN A 87 2.10 -2.23 3.43
CA ASN A 87 0.95 -1.40 3.05
C ASN A 87 -0.38 -2.16 3.15
N GLY A 88 -1.44 -1.47 3.55
CA GLY A 88 -2.80 -2.02 3.68
C GLY A 88 -3.72 -1.65 2.51
N GLY A 89 -3.14 -1.48 1.31
CA GLY A 89 -3.88 -1.10 0.09
C GLY A 89 -4.92 -2.13 -0.37
N ASN A 90 -5.31 -2.04 -1.63
CA ASN A 90 -6.39 -2.87 -2.20
C ASN A 90 -5.87 -4.15 -2.88
N HIS A 91 -4.60 -4.51 -2.67
CA HIS A 91 -4.05 -5.72 -3.25
C HIS A 91 -4.55 -6.96 -2.50
N GLU A 92 -4.65 -8.08 -3.22
CA GLU A 92 -4.97 -9.36 -2.59
C GLU A 92 -3.88 -9.74 -1.58
N LEU A 93 -4.32 -10.13 -0.38
CA LEU A 93 -3.41 -10.59 0.66
C LEU A 93 -2.79 -11.92 0.26
N VAL A 94 -1.49 -12.08 0.51
CA VAL A 94 -0.83 -13.38 0.33
C VAL A 94 -1.23 -14.34 1.45
N PRO A 95 -1.15 -15.67 1.25
CA PRO A 95 -1.49 -16.64 2.29
C PRO A 95 -0.75 -16.38 3.60
N GLY A 96 -1.51 -16.22 4.69
CA GLY A 96 -0.97 -15.93 6.03
C GLY A 96 -0.86 -14.45 6.38
N GLU A 97 -1.00 -13.55 5.41
CA GLU A 97 -1.04 -12.11 5.67
C GLU A 97 -2.38 -11.71 6.31
N GLN A 98 -2.31 -10.82 7.30
CA GLN A 98 -3.48 -10.29 8.00
C GLN A 98 -3.89 -8.94 7.42
N ILE A 99 -5.20 -8.66 7.45
CA ILE A 99 -5.73 -7.32 7.17
C ILE A 99 -5.13 -6.30 8.14
N TRP A 100 -5.03 -5.04 7.71
CA TRP A 100 -4.36 -3.96 8.46
C TRP A 100 -4.91 -3.79 9.88
N GLU A 101 -6.22 -3.93 10.04
CA GLU A 101 -6.95 -3.77 11.30
C GLU A 101 -6.46 -4.74 12.38
N HIS A 102 -5.96 -5.92 11.99
CA HIS A 102 -5.37 -6.89 12.90
C HIS A 102 -3.88 -6.63 13.17
N ARG A 103 -3.22 -5.82 12.34
CA ARG A 103 -1.76 -5.58 12.39
C ARG A 103 -1.39 -4.33 13.19
N VAL A 104 -2.27 -3.33 13.25
CA VAL A 104 -1.98 -2.04 13.91
C VAL A 104 -1.64 -2.20 15.40
N ASN A 105 -2.41 -2.99 16.15
CA ASN A 105 -2.19 -3.15 17.59
C ASN A 105 -0.86 -3.85 17.91
N PRO A 106 -0.51 -5.00 17.29
CA PRO A 106 0.82 -5.60 17.45
C PRO A 106 1.98 -4.68 17.03
N LEU A 107 1.81 -3.94 15.93
CA LEU A 107 2.82 -2.98 15.46
C LEU A 107 3.09 -1.89 16.51
N VAL A 108 2.02 -1.27 17.03
CA VAL A 108 2.13 -0.21 18.04
C VAL A 108 2.69 -0.75 19.36
N ALA A 109 2.32 -1.98 19.75
CA ALA A 109 2.93 -2.64 20.89
C ALA A 109 4.44 -2.84 20.72
N SER A 110 4.89 -3.24 19.52
CA SER A 110 6.31 -3.33 19.17
C SER A 110 7.01 -1.97 19.28
N ILE A 111 6.44 -0.93 18.67
CA ILE A 111 6.97 0.44 18.76
C ILE A 111 7.16 0.84 20.23
N ARG A 112 6.10 0.74 21.04
CA ARG A 112 6.15 1.07 22.48
C ARG A 112 7.23 0.31 23.24
N PHE A 113 7.34 -1.01 23.01
CA PHE A 113 8.36 -1.83 23.67
C PHE A 113 9.78 -1.36 23.31
N HIS A 114 10.02 -1.07 22.04
CA HIS A 114 11.34 -0.66 21.58
C HIS A 114 11.68 0.79 21.94
N THR A 115 10.68 1.63 22.20
CA THR A 115 10.83 3.04 22.58
C THR A 115 10.77 3.28 24.10
N LEU A 116 10.83 2.22 24.91
CA LEU A 116 11.09 2.34 26.37
C LEU A 116 12.46 2.97 26.67
N THR A 117 13.39 2.95 25.71
CA THR A 117 14.65 3.68 25.81
C THR A 117 14.40 5.18 25.59
N PRO A 118 14.95 6.07 26.42
CA PRO A 118 14.87 7.51 26.18
C PRO A 118 15.39 7.91 24.80
N ASN A 119 14.89 9.03 24.27
CA ASN A 119 15.34 9.63 23.01
C ASN A 119 15.25 8.67 21.81
N SER A 120 14.15 7.93 21.71
CA SER A 120 13.90 7.05 20.57
C SER A 120 13.30 7.83 19.40
N ILE A 121 13.67 7.45 18.18
CA ILE A 121 13.08 7.90 16.91
C ILE A 121 12.61 6.66 16.16
N VAL A 122 11.43 6.75 15.56
CA VAL A 122 10.81 5.66 14.79
C VAL A 122 10.73 6.07 13.32
N THR A 123 11.14 5.18 12.43
CA THR A 123 11.05 5.38 10.98
C THR A 123 10.25 4.23 10.37
N LEU A 124 9.23 4.52 9.58
CA LEU A 124 8.40 3.49 8.96
C LEU A 124 8.52 3.54 7.43
N GLN A 125 8.10 2.46 6.77
CA GLN A 125 7.98 2.39 5.31
C GLN A 125 6.66 1.70 4.92
N GLU A 126 6.20 1.95 3.69
CA GLU A 126 4.95 1.40 3.13
C GLU A 126 3.68 1.84 3.87
N VAL A 127 3.67 3.02 4.47
CA VAL A 127 2.52 3.50 5.27
C VAL A 127 1.61 4.34 4.38
N TYR A 128 0.34 3.96 4.21
CA TYR A 128 -0.66 4.90 3.65
C TYR A 128 -1.17 5.88 4.69
N LYS A 129 -1.72 7.03 4.25
CA LYS A 129 -2.26 8.07 5.14
C LYS A 129 -3.21 7.51 6.20
N TYR A 130 -4.18 6.67 5.82
CA TYR A 130 -5.10 6.10 6.80
C TYR A 130 -4.40 5.19 7.84
N GLN A 131 -3.40 4.39 7.42
CA GLN A 131 -2.59 3.56 8.32
C GLN A 131 -1.79 4.45 9.28
N MET A 132 -1.26 5.56 8.80
CA MET A 132 -0.54 6.53 9.62
C MET A 132 -1.46 7.12 10.70
N LEU A 133 -2.69 7.50 10.33
CA LEU A 133 -3.69 7.99 11.30
C LEU A 133 -4.05 6.93 12.35
N ASP A 134 -4.19 5.66 11.96
CA ASP A 134 -4.42 4.56 12.89
C ASP A 134 -3.24 4.37 13.85
N ILE A 135 -2.00 4.38 13.35
CA ILE A 135 -0.79 4.30 14.18
C ILE A 135 -0.75 5.45 15.19
N MET A 136 -1.00 6.69 14.75
CA MET A 136 -0.97 7.86 15.64
C MET A 136 -2.08 7.81 16.70
N LYS A 137 -3.28 7.35 16.31
CA LYS A 137 -4.40 7.15 17.23
C LYS A 137 -4.04 6.15 18.33
N GLU A 138 -3.41 5.05 17.97
CA GLU A 138 -3.02 4.00 18.93
C GLU A 138 -1.80 4.38 19.79
N LEU A 139 -0.82 5.09 19.24
CA LEU A 139 0.30 5.65 20.01
C LEU A 139 -0.14 6.71 21.02
N ASN A 140 -1.13 7.52 20.67
CA ASN A 140 -1.66 8.58 21.52
C ASN A 140 -2.94 8.19 22.30
N ARG A 141 -3.32 6.90 22.30
CA ARG A 141 -4.57 6.43 22.92
C ARG A 141 -4.68 6.76 24.42
N TYR A 142 -3.59 6.59 25.16
CA TYR A 142 -3.57 6.74 26.63
C TYR A 142 -2.99 8.07 27.10
N GLU A 143 -2.09 8.64 26.31
CA GLU A 143 -1.45 9.93 26.54
C GLU A 143 -1.62 10.73 25.24
N PRO A 144 -2.70 11.52 25.12
CA PRO A 144 -2.94 12.31 23.93
C PRO A 144 -1.83 13.34 23.69
N HIS A 145 -1.46 13.52 22.42
CA HIS A 145 -0.45 14.49 21.97
C HIS A 145 1.01 14.21 22.37
N THR A 146 1.32 12.98 22.81
CA THR A 146 2.70 12.57 23.13
C THR A 146 3.53 12.28 21.88
N TRP A 147 2.93 11.60 20.89
CA TRP A 147 3.59 11.22 19.65
C TRP A 147 3.19 12.14 18.50
N GLU A 148 4.18 12.55 17.72
CA GLU A 148 4.04 13.29 16.47
C GLU A 148 4.72 12.55 15.32
N TYR A 149 4.42 12.96 14.09
CA TYR A 149 5.06 12.42 12.90
C TYR A 149 5.23 13.47 11.81
N TYR A 150 6.22 13.25 10.95
CA TYR A 150 6.38 13.89 9.66
C TYR A 150 6.45 12.82 8.58
N GLY A 151 5.82 13.09 7.45
CA GLY A 151 5.88 12.24 6.26
C GLY A 151 4.82 12.66 5.26
N SER A 152 5.10 12.40 3.99
CA SER A 152 4.21 12.74 2.88
C SER A 152 4.04 11.56 1.93
N GLY A 153 2.98 11.58 1.14
CA GLY A 153 2.69 10.58 0.13
C GLY A 153 3.64 10.68 -1.06
N ARG A 154 4.19 9.55 -1.51
CA ARG A 154 5.16 9.53 -2.62
C ARG A 154 4.59 9.94 -3.99
N ILE A 155 3.27 10.06 -4.15
CA ILE A 155 2.65 10.35 -5.45
C ILE A 155 2.49 11.87 -5.63
N ASP A 156 1.98 12.55 -4.61
CA ASP A 156 1.63 13.98 -4.65
C ASP A 156 2.49 14.86 -3.73
N GLY A 157 3.37 14.25 -2.93
CA GLY A 157 4.13 14.93 -1.88
C GLY A 157 3.20 15.51 -0.80
N ASP A 158 2.05 14.88 -0.58
CA ASP A 158 1.07 15.28 0.44
C ASP A 158 0.43 14.04 1.07
N GLU A 159 -0.73 13.57 0.59
CA GLU A 159 -1.47 12.48 1.24
C GLU A 159 -1.52 11.19 0.43
N ILE A 160 -1.21 11.22 -0.87
CA ILE A 160 -1.44 10.09 -1.78
C ILE A 160 -0.16 9.28 -1.98
N GLY A 161 -0.31 7.96 -1.85
CA GLY A 161 0.79 7.00 -1.97
C GLY A 161 1.40 6.65 -0.62
N GLU A 162 2.35 5.72 -0.67
CA GLU A 162 3.07 5.27 0.52
C GLU A 162 3.99 6.38 1.05
N PHE A 163 4.04 6.50 2.37
CA PHE A 163 4.88 7.41 3.12
C PHE A 163 6.16 6.70 3.56
N VAL A 164 7.17 7.48 3.91
CA VAL A 164 8.35 7.06 4.68
C VAL A 164 8.43 7.92 5.95
N PRO A 165 7.50 7.75 6.91
CA PRO A 165 7.34 8.73 7.97
C PRO A 165 8.38 8.54 9.09
N ILE A 166 8.71 9.65 9.73
CA ILE A 166 9.51 9.72 10.97
C ILE A 166 8.56 10.11 12.10
N LEU A 167 8.60 9.38 13.21
CA LEU A 167 7.80 9.61 14.40
C LEU A 167 8.71 9.87 15.60
N TRP A 168 8.26 10.76 16.48
CA TRP A 168 8.97 11.13 17.71
C TRP A 168 7.98 11.46 18.83
N GLU A 169 8.49 11.47 20.06
CA GLU A 169 7.77 12.00 21.21
C GLU A 169 8.06 13.50 21.34
N SER A 170 7.03 14.34 21.30
CA SER A 170 7.13 15.81 21.25
C SER A 170 7.73 16.43 22.53
N GLU A 171 7.63 15.73 23.67
CA GLU A 171 8.30 16.13 24.91
C GLU A 171 9.83 15.91 24.88
N LYS A 172 10.33 15.04 23.98
CA LYS A 172 11.75 14.67 23.89
C LYS A 172 12.45 15.32 22.70
N TRP A 173 11.71 15.57 21.62
CA TRP A 173 12.25 16.07 20.37
C TRP A 173 11.39 17.20 19.81
N GLU A 174 12.06 18.23 19.31
CA GLU A 174 11.45 19.33 18.57
C GLU A 174 11.77 19.19 17.09
N LEU A 175 10.76 19.26 16.23
CA LEU A 175 10.94 19.29 14.78
C LEU A 175 11.35 20.71 14.33
N ILE A 176 12.64 20.91 14.05
CA ILE A 176 13.19 22.20 13.61
C ILE A 176 13.09 22.38 12.09
N TYR A 177 13.19 21.29 11.33
CA TYR A 177 13.12 21.28 9.87
C TYR A 177 12.55 19.95 9.38
N SER A 178 11.83 20.01 8.26
CA SER A 178 11.39 18.82 7.54
C SER A 178 11.35 19.10 6.04
N ASP A 179 11.63 18.08 5.25
CA ASP A 179 11.56 18.11 3.80
C ASP A 179 11.26 16.68 3.32
N THR A 180 10.68 16.58 2.13
CA THR A 180 10.47 15.32 1.40
C THR A 180 11.02 15.53 0.00
N MET A 181 11.90 14.63 -0.44
CA MET A 181 12.45 14.65 -1.81
C MET A 181 12.24 13.32 -2.51
N TRP A 182 12.14 13.35 -3.83
CA TRP A 182 12.06 12.15 -4.66
C TRP A 182 13.45 11.67 -5.05
N LEU A 183 13.63 10.35 -4.99
CA LEU A 183 14.86 9.68 -5.41
C LEU A 183 14.84 9.46 -6.92
N ASN A 184 15.38 10.41 -7.66
CA ASN A 184 15.59 10.30 -9.10
C ASN A 184 16.82 11.09 -9.57
N ASP A 185 17.19 10.92 -10.83
CA ASP A 185 18.37 11.49 -11.47
C ASP A 185 18.12 12.82 -12.23
N LYS A 186 16.87 13.30 -12.25
CA LYS A 186 16.45 14.48 -13.03
C LYS A 186 16.17 15.70 -12.16
N ASP A 187 15.23 15.56 -11.23
CA ASP A 187 14.81 16.60 -10.32
C ASP A 187 14.29 15.98 -9.01
N PRO A 188 15.04 16.10 -7.90
CA PRO A 188 14.63 15.54 -6.60
C PRO A 188 13.41 16.26 -6.01
N ARG A 189 12.93 17.35 -6.62
CA ARG A 189 11.72 18.05 -6.22
C ARG A 189 10.45 17.57 -6.92
N SER A 190 10.59 16.73 -7.94
CA SER A 190 9.50 16.25 -8.78
C SER A 190 9.20 14.78 -8.56
N SER A 191 7.91 14.41 -8.56
CA SER A 191 7.43 13.02 -8.37
C SER A 191 7.68 12.12 -9.57
N LEU A 192 8.97 11.90 -9.86
CA LEU A 192 9.47 11.11 -10.97
C LEU A 192 10.05 9.78 -10.47
N GLU A 193 10.00 8.76 -11.30
CA GLU A 193 10.81 7.57 -11.10
C GLU A 193 12.29 7.88 -11.35
N GLY A 194 13.16 7.22 -10.59
CA GLY A 194 14.61 7.30 -10.74
C GLY A 194 15.19 6.03 -11.36
N TRP A 195 16.14 6.18 -12.28
CA TRP A 195 16.89 5.07 -12.87
C TRP A 195 15.98 3.98 -13.46
N ASP A 196 16.03 2.77 -12.92
CA ASP A 196 15.25 1.59 -13.32
C ASP A 196 14.05 1.32 -12.40
N ALA A 197 13.72 2.25 -11.50
CA ALA A 197 12.58 2.10 -10.59
C ALA A 197 11.25 2.18 -11.35
N ILE A 198 10.33 1.27 -11.00
CA ILE A 198 8.96 1.23 -11.55
C ILE A 198 8.03 2.23 -10.84
N TYR A 199 8.40 2.65 -9.62
CA TYR A 199 7.61 3.57 -8.80
C TYR A 199 8.49 4.67 -8.26
N ALA A 200 7.95 5.89 -8.21
CA ALA A 200 8.56 7.01 -7.51
C ALA A 200 8.85 6.63 -6.05
N ARG A 201 10.03 7.03 -5.55
CA ARG A 201 10.49 6.79 -4.17
C ARG A 201 10.78 8.14 -3.53
N ILE A 202 10.47 8.26 -2.25
CA ILE A 202 10.75 9.47 -1.46
C ILE A 202 11.63 9.15 -0.25
N VAL A 203 12.28 10.19 0.27
CA VAL A 203 12.95 10.23 1.57
C VAL A 203 12.68 11.55 2.28
#